data_AF-A0A5M9WRD6-F1
#
_entry.id   AF-A0A5M9WRD6-F1
#
_cell.length_a   1.000
_cell.length_b   1.000
_cell.length_c   1.000
_cell.angle_alpha   90.00
_cell.angle_beta   90.00
_cell.angle_gamma   90.00
#
_symmetry.space_group_name_H-M   'P 1'
#
loop_
_entity.id
_entity.type
_entity.pdbx_description
1 polymer ?
#
loop_
_entity_poly.entity_id
_entity_poly.type
_entity_poly.pdbx_seq_one_letter_code
_entity_poly.pdbx_strand_id
1 'polypeptide(L)'
;MLREDQATNTFENSTFPKHILHKKGINPAKAILVYKSVHARRALLTYQTVFNETTFYVKPVTDNSGITKDNWYLDDMKIAPVMKELTKVGQYFAHHIPNWVNRPN
;
A
#
# COMPACT_ATOMS: atom_id res chain seq x y z
N MET A 1 19.18 -1.99 -9.45
CA MET A 1 18.26 -1.55 -8.37
C MET A 1 17.85 -0.11 -8.66
N LEU A 2 16.55 0.20 -8.71
CA LEU A 2 16.05 1.56 -8.83
C LEU A 2 15.72 2.04 -7.41
N ARG A 3 16.42 3.07 -6.93
CA ARG A 3 16.24 3.60 -5.57
C ARG A 3 15.51 4.92 -5.63
N GLU A 4 14.46 5.02 -4.82
CA GLU A 4 13.73 6.25 -4.50
C GLU A 4 13.87 6.42 -2.99
N ASP A 5 14.31 7.59 -2.53
CA ASP A 5 14.69 7.84 -1.13
C ASP A 5 14.16 9.17 -0.58
N GLN A 6 13.25 9.83 -1.30
CA GLN A 6 12.67 11.11 -0.92
C GLN A 6 11.29 10.97 -0.25
N ALA A 7 10.62 9.82 -0.38
CA ALA A 7 9.28 9.64 0.19
C ALA A 7 9.26 9.63 1.73
N THR A 8 8.41 10.48 2.31
CA THR A 8 8.19 10.61 3.75
C THR A 8 6.91 9.95 4.25
N ASN A 9 5.99 9.63 3.33
CA ASN A 9 4.69 9.03 3.65
C ASN A 9 4.27 7.98 2.59
N THR A 10 3.21 7.22 2.88
CA THR A 10 2.77 6.12 2.01
C THR A 10 2.32 6.59 0.63
N PHE A 11 1.76 7.80 0.51
CA PHE A 11 1.36 8.36 -0.79
C PHE A 11 2.58 8.69 -1.66
N GLU A 12 3.56 9.40 -1.10
CA GLU A 12 4.83 9.68 -1.78
C GLU A 12 5.57 8.40 -2.18
N ASN A 13 5.55 7.37 -1.33
CA ASN A 13 6.12 6.06 -1.63
C ASN A 13 5.52 5.40 -2.89
N SER A 14 4.33 5.81 -3.32
CA SER A 14 3.71 5.34 -4.57
C SER A 14 3.93 6.31 -5.74
N THR A 15 3.79 7.62 -5.50
CA THR A 15 3.88 8.65 -6.54
C THR A 15 5.30 8.86 -7.06
N PHE A 16 6.30 8.89 -6.19
CA PHE A 16 7.69 9.15 -6.60
C PHE A 16 8.25 8.02 -7.48
N PRO A 17 8.09 6.72 -7.13
CA PRO A 17 8.48 5.65 -8.03
C PRO A 17 7.76 5.69 -9.37
N LYS A 18 6.45 6.03 -9.42
CA LYS A 18 5.73 6.17 -10.69
C LYS A 18 6.39 7.19 -11.61
N HIS A 19 6.78 8.35 -11.07
CA HIS A 19 7.45 9.40 -11.85
C HIS A 19 8.79 8.93 -12.40
N ILE A 20 9.60 8.23 -11.59
CA ILE A 20 10.88 7.70 -12.04
C ILE A 20 10.70 6.63 -13.11
N LEU A 21 9.74 5.71 -12.94
CA LEU A 21 9.44 4.67 -13.91
C LEU A 21 8.95 5.27 -15.23
N HIS A 22 8.06 6.26 -15.17
CA HIS A 22 7.56 6.98 -16.35
C HIS A 22 8.69 7.67 -17.12
N LYS A 23 9.60 8.38 -16.42
CA LYS A 23 10.80 9.00 -17.03
C LYS A 23 11.70 8.00 -17.75
N LYS A 24 11.64 6.71 -17.38
CA LYS A 24 12.41 5.63 -17.99
C LYS A 24 11.61 4.83 -19.03
N GLY A 25 10.36 5.21 -19.31
CA GLY A 25 9.47 4.47 -20.21
C GLY A 25 9.08 3.08 -19.67
N ILE A 26 9.13 2.87 -18.35
CA ILE A 26 8.82 1.58 -17.72
C ILE A 26 7.39 1.63 -17.18
N ASN A 27 6.50 0.81 -17.75
CA ASN A 27 5.12 0.64 -17.29
C ASN A 27 4.91 -0.83 -16.88
N PRO A 28 5.02 -1.16 -15.58
CA PRO A 28 4.91 -2.55 -15.13
C PRO A 28 3.46 -3.03 -15.21
N ALA A 29 3.21 -4.13 -15.92
CA ALA A 29 1.92 -4.81 -15.89
C ALA A 29 1.67 -5.52 -14.54
N LYS A 30 2.75 -5.99 -13.90
CA LYS A 30 2.72 -6.72 -12.62
C LYS A 30 3.85 -6.26 -11.71
N ALA A 31 3.57 -6.15 -10.41
CA ALA A 31 4.57 -5.79 -9.40
C ALA A 31 4.31 -6.50 -8.07
N ILE A 32 5.37 -6.76 -7.30
CA ILE A 32 5.27 -7.26 -5.92
C ILE A 32 5.53 -6.09 -4.96
N LEU A 33 4.57 -5.81 -4.09
CA LEU A 33 4.69 -4.85 -3.01
C LEU A 33 5.06 -5.59 -1.71
N VAL A 34 6.29 -5.42 -1.26
CA VAL A 34 6.76 -5.91 0.05
C VAL A 34 6.57 -4.79 1.07
N TYR A 35 5.70 -4.98 2.05
CA TYR A 35 5.35 -3.91 3.00
C TYR A 35 5.06 -4.44 4.39
N LYS A 36 5.20 -3.59 5.41
CA LYS A 36 4.89 -3.93 6.81
C LYS A 36 3.47 -4.47 6.93
N SER A 37 3.30 -5.58 7.64
CA SER A 37 2.02 -6.33 7.78
C SER A 37 0.85 -5.43 8.12
N VAL A 38 0.99 -4.59 9.15
CA VAL A 38 -0.03 -3.67 9.67
C VAL A 38 -0.46 -2.62 8.63
N HIS A 39 0.43 -2.22 7.72
CA HIS A 39 0.19 -1.15 6.75
C HIS A 39 -0.08 -1.66 5.33
N ALA A 40 0.06 -2.96 5.10
CA ALA A 40 0.08 -3.56 3.77
C ALA A 40 -1.18 -3.25 2.95
N ARG A 41 -2.36 -3.23 3.60
CA ARG A 41 -3.62 -2.92 2.92
C ARG A 41 -3.70 -1.46 2.49
N ARG A 42 -3.33 -0.52 3.37
CA ARG A 42 -3.31 0.91 3.02
C ARG A 42 -2.31 1.17 1.90
N ALA A 43 -1.12 0.58 1.97
CA ALA A 43 -0.12 0.68 0.91
C ALA A 43 -0.66 0.16 -0.43
N LEU A 44 -1.23 -1.06 -0.48
CA LEU A 44 -1.82 -1.60 -1.71
C LEU A 44 -2.82 -0.64 -2.35
N LEU A 45 -3.78 -0.13 -1.57
CA LEU A 45 -4.81 0.76 -2.10
C LEU A 45 -4.21 2.08 -2.60
N THR A 46 -3.21 2.63 -1.92
CA THR A 46 -2.46 3.80 -2.40
C THR A 46 -1.77 3.51 -3.74
N TYR A 47 -1.09 2.38 -3.88
CA TYR A 47 -0.46 2.05 -5.15
C TYR A 47 -1.50 1.83 -6.26
N GLN A 48 -2.67 1.28 -5.97
CA GLN A 48 -3.75 1.13 -6.95
C GLN A 48 -4.45 2.45 -7.34
N THR A 49 -4.41 3.49 -6.50
CA THR A 49 -4.87 4.83 -6.92
C THR A 49 -3.88 5.47 -7.89
N VAL A 50 -2.59 5.19 -7.72
CA VAL A 50 -1.51 5.79 -8.52
C VAL A 50 -1.21 4.99 -9.79
N PHE A 51 -1.19 3.66 -9.73
CA PHE A 51 -0.90 2.73 -10.82
C PHE A 51 -2.18 1.97 -11.19
N ASN A 52 -2.97 2.57 -12.07
CA ASN A 52 -4.26 2.04 -12.53
C ASN A 52 -4.12 0.79 -13.43
N GLU A 53 -3.01 0.64 -14.15
CA GLU A 53 -2.77 -0.46 -15.11
C GLU A 53 -1.85 -1.56 -14.57
N THR A 54 -1.41 -1.46 -13.31
CA THR A 54 -0.49 -2.43 -12.70
C THR A 54 -1.23 -3.36 -11.74
N THR A 55 -1.09 -4.67 -11.94
CA THR A 55 -1.53 -5.66 -10.96
C THR A 55 -0.48 -5.81 -9.84
N PHE A 56 -0.88 -5.53 -8.60
CA PHE A 56 -0.02 -5.68 -7.44
C PHE A 56 -0.27 -6.99 -6.68
N TYR A 57 0.81 -7.70 -6.36
CA TYR A 57 0.83 -8.79 -5.39
C TYR A 57 1.47 -8.29 -4.10
N VAL A 58 0.83 -8.52 -2.96
CA VAL A 58 1.32 -8.01 -1.68
C VAL A 58 1.99 -9.12 -0.89
N LYS A 59 3.23 -8.90 -0.48
CA LYS A 59 3.93 -9.73 0.50
C LYS A 59 4.04 -8.95 1.81
N PRO A 60 3.13 -9.16 2.77
CA PRO A 60 3.26 -8.54 4.08
C PRO A 60 4.48 -9.11 4.81
N VAL A 61 5.26 -8.24 5.46
CA VAL A 61 6.39 -8.61 6.30
C VAL A 61 6.16 -8.14 7.73
N THR A 62 6.43 -9.00 8.70
CA THR A 62 6.42 -8.61 10.11
C THR A 62 7.66 -7.77 10.38
N ASP A 63 7.45 -6.56 10.90
CA ASP A 63 8.54 -5.70 11.32
C ASP A 63 8.82 -5.86 12.82
N ASN A 64 9.63 -4.97 13.38
CA ASN A 64 10.03 -5.00 14.78
C ASN A 64 8.86 -4.86 15.76
N SER A 65 7.63 -4.55 15.30
CA SER A 65 6.43 -4.59 16.14
C SER A 65 6.04 -6.02 16.54
N GLY A 66 6.49 -7.02 15.78
CA GLY A 66 6.08 -8.42 15.98
C GLY A 66 4.60 -8.68 15.67
N ILE A 67 3.88 -7.73 15.07
CA ILE A 67 2.46 -7.88 14.77
C ILE A 67 2.27 -8.76 13.52
N THR A 68 1.49 -9.82 13.69
CA THR A 68 1.18 -10.83 12.67
C THR A 68 -0.33 -11.03 12.56
N LYS A 69 -0.78 -11.72 11.51
CA LYS A 69 -2.18 -12.12 11.34
C LYS A 69 -2.68 -13.01 12.50
N ASP A 70 -1.78 -13.72 13.17
CA ASP A 70 -2.09 -14.73 14.19
C ASP A 70 -2.03 -14.15 15.61
N ASN A 71 -1.56 -12.92 15.79
CA ASN A 71 -1.39 -12.33 17.13
C ASN A 71 -1.94 -10.91 17.33
N TRP A 72 -2.37 -10.22 16.27
CA TRP A 72 -2.71 -8.80 16.38
C TRP A 72 -3.89 -8.51 17.31
N TYR A 73 -4.76 -9.51 17.52
CA TYR A 73 -5.98 -9.43 18.30
C TYR A 73 -5.82 -9.87 19.76
N LEU A 74 -4.60 -10.24 20.17
CA LEU A 74 -4.36 -10.85 21.49
C LEU A 74 -4.12 -9.84 22.62
N ASP A 75 -3.78 -8.59 22.32
CA ASP A 75 -3.63 -7.52 23.32
C ASP A 75 -3.86 -6.13 22.73
N ASP A 76 -4.23 -5.19 23.60
CA ASP A 76 -4.61 -3.82 23.21
C ASP A 76 -3.49 -3.05 22.49
N MET A 77 -2.23 -3.32 22.82
CA MET A 77 -1.08 -2.66 22.20
C MET A 77 -0.91 -3.10 20.74
N LYS A 78 -1.34 -4.32 20.38
CA LYS A 78 -1.36 -4.80 18.99
C LYS A 78 -2.67 -4.48 18.26
N ILE A 79 -3.79 -4.46 18.98
CA ILE A 79 -5.11 -4.11 18.42
C ILE A 79 -5.12 -2.66 17.94
N ALA A 80 -4.65 -1.72 18.77
CA ALA A 80 -4.76 -0.29 18.47
C ALA A 80 -4.09 0.13 17.14
N PRO A 81 -2.85 -0.31 16.81
CA PRO A 81 -2.25 -0.05 15.50
C PRO A 81 -3.06 -0.59 14.32
N VAL A 82 -3.60 -1.81 14.42
CA VAL A 82 -4.40 -2.43 13.35
C VAL A 82 -5.72 -1.68 13.15
N MET A 83 -6.42 -1.36 14.23
CA MET A 83 -7.68 -0.60 14.16
C MET A 83 -7.47 0.81 13.61
N LYS A 84 -6.36 1.47 13.97
CA LYS A 84 -6.00 2.77 13.41
C LYS A 84 -5.81 2.70 11.89
N GLU A 85 -5.18 1.65 11.40
CA GLU A 85 -4.99 1.46 9.95
C GLU A 85 -6.30 1.11 9.24
N LEU A 86 -7.17 0.32 9.87
CA LEU A 86 -8.51 0.04 9.34
C LEU A 86 -9.33 1.33 9.17
N THR A 87 -9.34 2.19 10.19
CA THR A 87 -9.99 3.51 10.14
C THR A 87 -9.43 4.37 9.00
N LYS A 88 -8.10 4.47 8.88
CA LYS A 88 -7.47 5.22 7.78
C LYS A 88 -7.82 4.67 6.42
N VAL A 89 -7.87 3.35 6.26
CA VAL A 89 -8.26 2.73 4.98
C VAL A 89 -9.68 3.15 4.60
N GLY A 90 -10.63 3.05 5.53
CA GLY A 90 -12.00 3.50 5.29
C GLY A 90 -12.03 4.99 4.91
N GLN A 91 -11.43 5.85 5.73
CA GLN A 91 -11.43 7.29 5.53
C GLN A 91 -10.77 7.73 4.21
N TYR A 92 -9.60 7.17 3.89
CA TYR A 92 -8.81 7.63 2.74
C TYR A 92 -9.36 7.12 1.43
N PHE A 93 -9.95 5.92 1.38
CA PHE A 93 -10.33 5.30 0.11
C PHE A 93 -11.82 5.30 -0.17
N ALA A 94 -12.69 5.63 0.80
CA ALA A 94 -14.14 5.65 0.57
C ALA A 94 -14.55 6.45 -0.69
N HIS A 95 -13.89 7.58 -0.97
CA HIS A 95 -14.16 8.40 -2.15
C HIS A 95 -13.43 7.93 -3.43
N HIS A 96 -12.40 7.09 -3.30
CA HIS A 96 -11.67 6.52 -4.43
C HIS A 96 -12.33 5.25 -4.98
N ILE A 97 -12.89 4.39 -4.10
CA ILE A 97 -13.46 3.09 -4.48
C ILE A 97 -14.56 3.19 -5.55
N PRO A 98 -15.51 4.15 -5.52
CA PRO A 98 -16.54 4.24 -6.57
C PRO A 98 -15.96 4.40 -7.98
N ASN A 99 -14.82 5.07 -8.12
CA ASN A 99 -14.15 5.24 -9.41
C ASN A 99 -13.51 3.96 -9.95
N TRP A 100 -13.46 2.88 -9.16
CA TRP A 100 -12.84 1.61 -9.56
C TRP A 100 -13.85 0.66 -10.20
N VAL A 101 -15.14 0.84 -9.92
CA VAL A 101 -16.23 0.01 -10.50
C VAL A 101 -16.25 0.09 -12.02
N ASN A 102 -15.85 1.24 -12.58
CA ASN A 102 -15.86 1.49 -14.02
C ASN A 102 -14.47 1.39 -14.66
N ARG A 103 -13.47 0.83 -13.97
CA ARG A 103 -12.13 0.67 -14.56
C ARG A 103 -12.18 -0.46 -15.61
N PRO A 104 -11.71 -0.22 -16.85
CA PRO A 104 -11.51 -1.29 -17.81
C PRO A 104 -10.46 -2.27 -17.25
N ASN A 105 -10.74 -3.57 -17.41
CA ASN A 105 -9.81 -4.65 -17.06
C ASN A 105 -8.61 -4.71 -17.99
#